data_AF-A0A3D3LSI2-F1
#
_entry.id   AF-A0A3D3LSI2-F1
#
_cell.length_a   1.000
_cell.length_b   1.000
_cell.length_c   1.000
_cell.angle_alpha   90.00
_cell.angle_beta   90.00
_cell.angle_gamma   90.00
#
_symmetry.space_group_name_H-M   'P 1'
#
loop_
_entity.id
_entity.type
_entity.pdbx_description
1 polymer ?
#
loop_
_entity_poly.entity_id
_entity_poly.type
_entity_poly.pdbx_seq_one_letter_code
_entity_poly.pdbx_strand_id
1 'polypeptide(L)'
;MQEGGTFVTDEYVDNLTFQCKGNVINSGYDLTLTPGTNITFYNNAGITMNGGTFISGVFPFDNNSSPVIINGADNGDNQWAGFDFNTCELVVLSKTEMSKLKNDTAFGSYMVSAVDCADILINNCTFTIDNNRNSCGAIQINYLNSPQETPTPSVLIQSNYINLSGLNAPSVFPAINVANFGFTQAPVYINWNRLTGNNSLNGITLSNVTGGVVNKNTISGFVNGINVITSSIDLFKNNIDYNQTSASSNMSISAGGLVNMSTIDGNVLGGFNLFSNGGDNITSDNSFFASDMGYNYFYTPDDALNHYSGTFNNVYNVTRDVQSTKNCFYIDNSIKDAETFVEWYQGDPVDFNFIPYECTQPEIVSGELVEVSQYIIDTIWYIPGGIGGGNTGSNKTTEITTGNLFKLKSDSLKVLMRKRKFNDVTRIGNEILNTFPDSAGIINVIQPLYFATLVTDDSTDTKISNYKTILESLISTNGNNTSLVLRCNYFIQKCKVKLGEYQSALSGFQQIMQNFPYSWEGVVAGWDYSATQLLAGGGTGQGVMRDKNINHELRELDESDENKKYNEIDNAEFGLNELSQIEAKKAETFDDKITKTVSRSMNESKKNAEKELKKRKRK
;
A
#
# COMPACT_ATOMS: atom_id res chain seq x y z
N MET A 1 -14.48 27.53 13.44
CA MET A 1 -14.51 26.10 13.83
C MET A 1 -15.84 25.62 14.43
N GLN A 2 -16.44 26.24 15.45
CA GLN A 2 -17.68 25.70 16.08
C GLN A 2 -18.86 25.53 15.11
N GLU A 3 -19.09 26.48 14.21
CA GLU A 3 -20.13 26.41 13.18
C GLU A 3 -19.60 25.81 11.84
N GLY A 4 -18.38 25.27 11.83
CA GLY A 4 -17.63 24.98 10.60
C GLY A 4 -16.95 26.24 10.02
N GLY A 5 -16.73 26.23 8.71
CA GLY A 5 -16.24 27.36 7.92
C GLY A 5 -14.86 27.15 7.30
N THR A 6 -14.41 28.18 6.59
CA THR A 6 -13.10 28.21 5.92
C THR A 6 -12.13 29.10 6.69
N PHE A 7 -10.90 28.64 6.90
CA PHE A 7 -9.86 29.42 7.57
C PHE A 7 -9.40 30.58 6.70
N VAL A 8 -9.02 31.67 7.37
CA VAL A 8 -8.44 32.87 6.75
C VAL A 8 -7.05 33.19 7.31
N THR A 9 -6.57 32.37 8.25
CA THR A 9 -5.27 32.42 8.90
C THR A 9 -5.02 31.07 9.59
N ASP A 10 -3.81 30.84 10.08
CA ASP A 10 -3.47 29.64 10.84
C ASP A 10 -4.27 29.58 12.14
N GLU A 11 -4.74 28.38 12.48
CA GLU A 11 -5.62 28.17 13.62
C GLU A 11 -4.91 27.34 14.70
N TYR A 12 -5.07 27.80 15.95
CA TYR A 12 -4.49 27.17 17.13
C TYR A 12 -5.56 26.96 18.18
N VAL A 13 -5.85 25.69 18.49
CA VAL A 13 -6.88 25.30 19.46
C VAL A 13 -6.21 24.77 20.72
N ASP A 14 -6.34 25.54 21.82
CA ASP A 14 -5.63 25.26 23.06
C ASP A 14 -6.53 24.72 24.19
N ASN A 15 -6.48 23.42 24.45
CA ASN A 15 -7.16 22.78 25.58
C ASN A 15 -8.66 23.15 25.70
N LEU A 16 -9.37 23.20 24.56
CA LEU A 16 -10.78 23.60 24.50
C LEU A 16 -11.71 22.40 24.29
N THR A 17 -12.89 22.45 24.89
CA THR A 17 -14.00 21.54 24.58
C THR A 17 -15.10 22.28 23.83
N PHE A 18 -15.45 21.82 22.63
CA PHE A 18 -16.55 22.41 21.87
C PHE A 18 -17.19 21.43 20.88
N GLN A 19 -18.34 21.84 20.36
CA GLN A 19 -19.06 21.13 19.31
C GLN A 19 -18.81 21.78 17.96
N CYS A 20 -18.56 20.96 16.94
CA CYS A 20 -18.37 21.38 15.56
C CYS A 20 -19.58 20.94 14.72
N LYS A 21 -20.36 21.92 14.24
CA LYS A 21 -21.63 21.69 13.54
C LYS A 21 -21.51 21.60 12.01
N GLY A 22 -20.38 21.99 11.45
CA GLY A 22 -20.15 22.02 10.01
C GLY A 22 -18.70 21.72 9.64
N ASN A 23 -18.43 21.50 8.36
CA ASN A 23 -17.09 21.21 7.86
C ASN A 23 -16.13 22.37 8.10
N VAL A 24 -14.90 22.02 8.47
CA VAL A 24 -13.78 22.93 8.60
C VAL A 24 -12.86 22.76 7.40
N ILE A 25 -12.59 23.84 6.68
CA ILE A 25 -11.71 23.85 5.50
C ILE A 25 -10.53 24.77 5.77
N ASN A 26 -9.29 24.30 5.60
CA ASN A 26 -8.12 25.11 5.94
C ASN A 26 -7.72 26.15 4.87
N SER A 27 -8.11 25.97 3.61
CA SER A 27 -7.68 26.84 2.51
C SER A 27 -6.15 27.07 2.45
N GLY A 28 -5.36 26.04 2.78
CA GLY A 28 -3.89 26.10 2.78
C GLY A 28 -3.25 26.57 4.08
N TYR A 29 -4.02 27.02 5.07
CA TYR A 29 -3.49 27.44 6.38
C TYR A 29 -3.24 26.26 7.33
N ASP A 30 -2.41 26.50 8.34
CA ASP A 30 -2.06 25.47 9.33
C ASP A 30 -3.14 25.28 10.39
N LEU A 31 -3.19 24.07 10.96
CA LEU A 31 -4.06 23.76 12.10
C LEU A 31 -3.30 22.98 13.16
N THR A 32 -3.28 23.53 14.37
CA THR A 32 -2.74 22.85 15.56
C THR A 32 -3.83 22.63 16.62
N LEU A 33 -4.03 21.37 17.00
CA LEU A 33 -4.87 20.94 18.11
C LEU A 33 -3.98 20.46 19.27
N THR A 34 -3.97 21.18 20.37
CA THR A 34 -3.12 20.86 21.53
C THR A 34 -3.75 19.83 22.48
N PRO A 35 -2.94 19.19 23.35
CA PRO A 35 -3.42 18.31 24.42
C PRO A 35 -4.61 18.85 25.21
N GLY A 36 -5.56 17.97 25.52
CA GLY A 36 -6.77 18.31 26.29
C GLY A 36 -7.90 18.92 25.45
N THR A 37 -7.65 19.21 24.17
CA THR A 37 -8.70 19.61 23.23
C THR A 37 -9.69 18.47 22.99
N ASN A 38 -10.99 18.76 23.07
CA ASN A 38 -12.09 17.83 22.80
C ASN A 38 -13.07 18.43 21.78
N ILE A 39 -13.18 17.79 20.62
CA ILE A 39 -14.07 18.21 19.54
C ILE A 39 -15.13 17.15 19.32
N THR A 40 -16.39 17.54 19.47
CA THR A 40 -17.53 16.70 19.09
C THR A 40 -18.13 17.18 17.77
N PHE A 41 -18.01 16.38 16.71
CA PHE A 41 -18.51 16.69 15.38
C PHE A 41 -19.95 16.18 15.17
N TYR A 42 -20.80 17.01 14.58
CA TYR A 42 -22.18 16.69 14.19
C TYR A 42 -22.28 16.35 12.69
N ASN A 43 -23.45 15.89 12.25
CA ASN A 43 -23.86 15.62 10.86
C ASN A 43 -22.88 15.99 9.73
N ASN A 44 -22.11 15.00 9.25
CA ASN A 44 -21.17 15.11 8.13
C ASN A 44 -20.04 16.14 8.33
N ALA A 45 -19.93 16.77 9.50
CA ALA A 45 -18.84 17.66 9.81
C ALA A 45 -17.54 16.86 9.89
N GLY A 46 -16.45 17.46 9.42
CA GLY A 46 -15.11 16.93 9.48
C GLY A 46 -14.10 18.06 9.27
N ILE A 47 -12.84 17.66 9.12
CA ILE A 47 -11.78 18.58 8.73
C ILE A 47 -11.29 18.17 7.36
N THR A 48 -11.34 19.09 6.41
CA THR A 48 -10.74 18.93 5.09
C THR A 48 -9.60 19.94 4.95
N MET A 49 -8.40 19.44 4.71
CA MET A 49 -7.24 20.29 4.47
C MET A 49 -6.69 20.06 3.07
N ASN A 50 -6.39 21.15 2.37
CA ASN A 50 -5.73 21.16 1.07
C ASN A 50 -4.44 21.98 1.22
N GLY A 51 -3.30 21.32 1.36
CA GLY A 51 -2.03 21.96 1.72
C GLY A 51 -1.90 22.30 3.21
N GLY A 52 -0.79 22.95 3.56
CA GLY A 52 -0.47 23.35 4.95
C GLY A 52 -0.05 22.19 5.85
N THR A 53 0.10 22.49 7.13
CA THR A 53 0.51 21.57 8.20
C THR A 53 -0.63 21.31 9.19
N PHE A 54 -0.87 20.03 9.49
CA PHE A 54 -1.78 19.60 10.54
C PHE A 54 -1.02 18.96 11.70
N ILE A 55 -1.25 19.43 12.93
CA ILE A 55 -0.68 18.84 14.14
C ILE A 55 -1.79 18.61 15.17
N SER A 56 -1.92 17.37 15.65
CA SER A 56 -2.79 17.00 16.76
C SER A 56 -1.98 16.35 17.88
N GLY A 57 -2.15 16.87 19.09
CA GLY A 57 -1.49 16.44 20.31
C GLY A 57 -0.06 16.97 20.46
N VAL A 58 0.84 16.19 21.06
CA VAL A 58 2.23 16.63 21.31
C VAL A 58 3.19 15.91 20.38
N PHE A 59 3.99 16.69 19.66
CA PHE A 59 5.12 16.20 18.90
C PHE A 59 6.36 17.05 19.22
N PRO A 60 7.51 16.44 19.60
CA PRO A 60 7.72 15.01 19.85
C PRO A 60 6.92 14.49 21.04
N PHE A 61 6.66 13.18 21.05
CA PHE A 61 5.72 12.51 21.95
C PHE A 61 5.99 12.73 23.46
N ASP A 62 4.94 13.03 24.22
CA ASP A 62 4.95 13.08 25.69
C ASP A 62 3.87 12.16 26.30
N ASN A 63 4.32 11.13 27.03
CA ASN A 63 3.46 10.17 27.75
C ASN A 63 2.55 10.82 28.80
N ASN A 64 2.87 12.01 29.32
CA ASN A 64 2.12 12.65 30.39
C ASN A 64 1.06 13.65 29.90
N SER A 65 1.04 13.96 28.60
CA SER A 65 0.07 14.89 28.01
C SER A 65 -1.37 14.34 28.02
N SER A 66 -2.38 15.20 28.15
CA SER A 66 -3.77 14.75 27.88
C SER A 66 -3.94 14.43 26.39
N PRO A 67 -4.74 13.42 26.02
CA PRO A 67 -5.02 13.17 24.61
C PRO A 67 -5.80 14.33 23.97
N VAL A 68 -5.73 14.44 22.64
CA VAL A 68 -6.74 15.17 21.86
C VAL A 68 -7.89 14.21 21.58
N ILE A 69 -9.11 14.61 21.89
CA ILE A 69 -10.30 13.76 21.74
C ILE A 69 -11.15 14.27 20.58
N ILE A 70 -11.40 13.40 19.61
CA ILE A 70 -12.19 13.69 18.42
C ILE A 70 -13.30 12.66 18.30
N ASN A 71 -14.54 13.08 18.50
CA ASN A 71 -15.68 12.17 18.52
C ASN A 71 -16.82 12.66 17.62
N GLY A 72 -17.54 11.73 17.01
CA GLY A 72 -18.88 12.00 16.48
C GLY A 72 -19.92 12.15 17.61
N ALA A 73 -21.00 12.88 17.34
CA ALA A 73 -22.13 13.00 18.26
C ALA A 73 -22.95 11.68 18.38
N ASP A 74 -23.59 11.46 19.54
CA ASP A 74 -24.35 10.24 19.88
C ASP A 74 -25.74 10.10 19.23
N ASN A 75 -26.11 11.03 18.36
CA ASN A 75 -27.49 11.11 17.84
C ASN A 75 -27.64 10.30 16.56
N GLY A 76 -27.84 8.97 16.65
CA GLY A 76 -28.49 8.07 15.67
C GLY A 76 -27.96 8.02 14.23
N ASP A 77 -27.97 9.16 13.54
CA ASP A 77 -27.56 9.39 12.15
C ASP A 77 -26.49 10.51 12.00
N ASN A 78 -26.15 11.20 13.09
CA ASN A 78 -25.37 12.45 13.14
C ASN A 78 -23.90 12.24 13.46
N GLN A 79 -23.19 11.62 12.53
CA GLN A 79 -21.82 11.20 12.73
C GLN A 79 -20.89 11.97 11.81
N TRP A 80 -19.61 12.02 12.18
CA TRP A 80 -18.62 12.88 11.54
C TRP A 80 -17.95 12.20 10.34
N ALA A 81 -17.44 13.00 9.42
CA ALA A 81 -16.91 12.54 8.13
C ALA A 81 -15.45 12.07 8.18
N GLY A 82 -14.77 12.21 9.32
CA GLY A 82 -13.34 11.95 9.43
C GLY A 82 -12.49 13.18 9.13
N PHE A 83 -11.19 12.97 9.06
CA PHE A 83 -10.23 13.93 8.52
C PHE A 83 -9.86 13.55 7.10
N ASP A 84 -9.83 14.55 6.22
CA ASP A 84 -9.41 14.42 4.83
C ASP A 84 -8.28 15.41 4.54
N PHE A 85 -7.10 14.86 4.28
CA PHE A 85 -5.88 15.63 4.03
C PHE A 85 -5.46 15.44 2.58
N ASN A 86 -5.37 16.54 1.83
CA ASN A 86 -4.95 16.54 0.45
C ASN A 86 -3.73 17.43 0.31
N THR A 87 -2.64 16.88 -0.25
CA THR A 87 -1.40 17.60 -0.56
C THR A 87 -0.81 18.38 0.63
N CYS A 88 -1.05 17.96 1.87
CA CYS A 88 -0.49 18.60 3.06
C CYS A 88 1.02 18.34 3.13
N GLU A 89 1.76 19.33 3.60
CA GLU A 89 3.21 19.23 3.80
C GLU A 89 3.53 18.26 4.94
N LEU A 90 2.78 18.38 6.03
CA LEU A 90 2.97 17.56 7.22
C LEU A 90 1.62 17.27 7.88
N VAL A 91 1.37 15.99 8.17
CA VAL A 91 0.24 15.53 8.97
C VAL A 91 0.77 14.78 10.18
N VAL A 92 0.60 15.35 11.38
CA VAL A 92 0.96 14.74 12.65
C VAL A 92 -0.29 14.47 13.48
N LEU A 93 -0.49 13.20 13.79
CA LEU A 93 -1.44 12.72 14.79
C LEU A 93 -0.64 12.04 15.89
N SER A 94 -0.63 12.65 17.08
CA SER A 94 0.10 12.14 18.23
C SER A 94 -0.81 12.11 19.44
N LYS A 95 -1.05 10.92 20.01
CA LYS A 95 -1.93 10.79 21.19
C LYS A 95 -3.34 11.38 20.95
N THR A 96 -3.87 11.15 19.76
CA THR A 96 -5.23 11.53 19.39
C THR A 96 -6.15 10.31 19.50
N GLU A 97 -7.30 10.49 20.16
CA GLU A 97 -8.34 9.49 20.28
C GLU A 97 -9.49 9.85 19.35
N MET A 98 -9.83 8.93 18.44
CA MET A 98 -10.87 9.10 17.45
C MET A 98 -11.95 8.04 17.63
N SER A 99 -13.22 8.46 17.62
CA SER A 99 -14.34 7.54 17.67
C SER A 99 -15.57 8.00 16.88
N LYS A 100 -16.53 7.09 16.70
CA LYS A 100 -17.88 7.39 16.16
C LYS A 100 -17.91 7.96 14.72
N LEU A 101 -16.97 7.56 13.85
CA LEU A 101 -16.99 7.88 12.40
C LEU A 101 -18.32 7.49 11.75
N LYS A 102 -18.85 8.29 10.83
CA LYS A 102 -20.08 7.98 10.07
C LYS A 102 -19.94 6.76 9.15
N ASN A 103 -21.01 5.96 9.02
CA ASN A 103 -21.09 4.93 7.98
C ASN A 103 -21.39 5.58 6.63
N ASP A 104 -20.72 5.12 5.56
CA ASP A 104 -21.16 5.31 4.17
C ASP A 104 -21.30 6.80 3.74
N THR A 105 -20.27 7.60 4.02
CA THR A 105 -20.17 8.96 3.48
C THR A 105 -19.57 8.94 2.07
N ALA A 106 -19.93 9.93 1.25
CA ALA A 106 -19.28 10.21 -0.02
C ALA A 106 -17.79 10.63 0.13
N PHE A 107 -17.33 10.87 1.37
CA PHE A 107 -16.04 11.49 1.73
C PHE A 107 -15.03 10.53 2.37
N GLY A 108 -15.28 9.23 2.32
CA GLY A 108 -14.33 8.22 2.76
C GLY A 108 -14.82 7.40 3.95
N SER A 109 -14.52 6.11 3.92
CA SER A 109 -14.87 5.16 4.98
C SER A 109 -13.75 5.00 6.00
N TYR A 110 -12.95 6.05 6.23
CA TYR A 110 -11.79 6.05 7.13
C TYR A 110 -11.84 7.25 8.09
N MET A 111 -11.31 7.09 9.30
CA MET A 111 -11.19 8.20 10.26
C MET A 111 -10.17 9.24 9.81
N VAL A 112 -9.12 8.77 9.13
CA VAL A 112 -8.07 9.58 8.54
C VAL A 112 -7.88 9.13 7.11
N SER A 113 -8.11 10.04 6.17
CA SER A 113 -7.78 9.92 4.75
C SER A 113 -6.69 10.93 4.43
N ALA A 114 -5.64 10.49 3.76
CA ALA A 114 -4.58 11.35 3.26
C ALA A 114 -4.27 11.01 1.79
N VAL A 115 -4.21 12.02 0.94
CA VAL A 115 -3.87 11.91 -0.47
C VAL A 115 -2.70 12.84 -0.77
N ASP A 116 -1.64 12.32 -1.38
CA ASP A 116 -0.48 13.08 -1.85
C ASP A 116 0.18 13.98 -0.78
N CYS A 117 0.04 13.63 0.51
CA CYS A 117 0.70 14.37 1.59
C CYS A 117 2.17 13.94 1.73
N ALA A 118 3.06 14.92 1.93
CA ALA A 118 4.50 14.69 1.93
C ALA A 118 4.95 13.83 3.14
N ASP A 119 4.70 14.29 4.36
CA ASP A 119 5.04 13.54 5.57
C ASP A 119 3.79 13.25 6.41
N ILE A 120 3.61 11.99 6.80
CA ILE A 120 2.48 11.54 7.61
C ILE A 120 3.01 10.76 8.81
N LEU A 121 2.79 11.30 10.01
CA LEU A 121 3.22 10.72 11.28
C LEU A 121 2.00 10.47 12.17
N ILE A 122 1.59 9.20 12.29
CA ILE A 122 0.47 8.79 13.12
C ILE A 122 1.00 7.90 14.24
N ASN A 123 1.14 8.46 15.44
CA ASN A 123 1.80 7.80 16.56
C ASN A 123 0.94 7.82 17.84
N ASN A 124 0.84 6.65 18.48
CA ASN A 124 0.21 6.50 19.80
C ASN A 124 -1.25 7.00 19.83
N CYS A 125 -1.96 6.90 18.71
CA CYS A 125 -3.37 7.23 18.58
C CYS A 125 -4.28 6.04 18.89
N THR A 126 -5.52 6.33 19.24
CA THR A 126 -6.57 5.32 19.42
C THR A 126 -7.68 5.55 18.42
N PHE A 127 -8.06 4.52 17.68
CA PHE A 127 -9.16 4.55 16.72
C PHE A 127 -10.18 3.50 17.13
N THR A 128 -11.39 3.93 17.47
CA THR A 128 -12.44 3.04 17.98
C THR A 128 -13.76 3.24 17.24
N ILE A 129 -14.41 2.14 16.91
CA ILE A 129 -15.74 2.15 16.32
C ILE A 129 -16.75 1.65 17.35
N ASP A 130 -17.82 2.41 17.53
CA ASP A 130 -18.93 2.05 18.41
C ASP A 130 -19.86 1.00 17.79
N ASN A 131 -20.60 0.29 18.66
CA ASN A 131 -21.67 -0.61 18.26
C ASN A 131 -22.72 0.15 17.43
N ASN A 132 -23.26 -0.48 16.37
CA ASN A 132 -24.19 0.08 15.36
C ASN A 132 -23.60 0.45 13.98
N ARG A 133 -22.40 -0.02 13.64
CA ARG A 133 -21.68 0.39 12.42
C ARG A 133 -21.51 -0.72 11.40
N ASN A 134 -21.63 -0.41 10.11
CA ASN A 134 -21.67 -1.44 9.05
C ASN A 134 -20.30 -1.69 8.40
N SER A 135 -19.50 -0.66 8.13
CA SER A 135 -18.16 -0.84 7.55
C SER A 135 -17.34 0.47 7.55
N CYS A 136 -16.15 0.45 8.16
CA CYS A 136 -15.13 1.51 8.04
C CYS A 136 -13.74 1.00 8.44
N GLY A 137 -12.71 1.69 7.95
CA GLY A 137 -11.30 1.56 8.35
C GLY A 137 -10.86 2.72 9.25
N ALA A 138 -9.60 2.69 9.68
CA ALA A 138 -9.02 3.75 10.52
C ALA A 138 -8.20 4.74 9.69
N ILE A 139 -7.22 4.24 8.95
CA ILE A 139 -6.23 5.06 8.24
C ILE A 139 -6.18 4.66 6.76
N GLN A 140 -6.33 5.63 5.88
CA GLN A 140 -6.08 5.52 4.45
C GLN A 140 -5.04 6.55 4.02
N ILE A 141 -4.03 6.09 3.29
CA ILE A 141 -3.01 6.94 2.68
C ILE A 141 -2.86 6.53 1.21
N ASN A 142 -3.07 7.48 0.31
CA ASN A 142 -2.98 7.24 -1.13
C ASN A 142 -2.00 8.21 -1.79
N TYR A 143 -1.27 7.74 -2.79
CA TYR A 143 -0.43 8.59 -3.65
C TYR A 143 -0.85 8.44 -5.10
N LEU A 144 -1.37 9.51 -5.69
CA LEU A 144 -1.70 9.66 -7.11
C LEU A 144 -0.61 10.44 -7.85
N ASN A 145 0.07 11.35 -7.16
CA ASN A 145 1.19 12.14 -7.68
C ASN A 145 2.36 12.18 -6.68
N SER A 146 3.55 12.57 -7.15
CA SER A 146 4.64 12.89 -6.24
C SER A 146 4.30 14.19 -5.50
N PRO A 147 4.44 14.26 -4.16
CA PRO A 147 4.35 15.53 -3.46
C PRO A 147 5.37 16.50 -4.07
N GLN A 148 4.95 17.72 -4.42
CA GLN A 148 5.75 18.63 -5.26
C GLN A 148 7.10 19.05 -4.65
N GLU A 149 7.27 18.89 -3.33
CA GLU A 149 8.42 19.43 -2.60
C GLU A 149 9.28 18.38 -1.89
N THR A 150 8.87 17.10 -1.87
CA THR A 150 9.64 16.03 -1.23
C THR A 150 9.86 14.84 -2.18
N PRO A 151 11.12 14.50 -2.51
CA PRO A 151 11.41 13.40 -3.45
C PRO A 151 11.05 12.03 -2.87
N THR A 152 10.80 11.93 -1.56
CA THR A 152 10.35 10.71 -0.89
C THR A 152 9.35 11.07 0.21
N PRO A 153 8.05 10.77 0.04
CA PRO A 153 7.13 10.90 1.16
C PRO A 153 7.52 9.96 2.30
N SER A 154 7.30 10.38 3.54
CA SER A 154 7.56 9.57 4.73
C SER A 154 6.26 9.22 5.44
N VAL A 155 5.93 7.93 5.50
CA VAL A 155 4.76 7.45 6.25
C VAL A 155 5.21 6.65 7.46
N LEU A 156 4.83 7.13 8.65
CA LEU A 156 4.97 6.44 9.93
C LEU A 156 3.60 6.18 10.56
N ILE A 157 3.29 4.92 10.81
CA ILE A 157 2.11 4.50 11.58
C ILE A 157 2.62 3.65 12.75
N GLN A 158 2.72 4.26 13.93
CA GLN A 158 3.40 3.68 15.08
C GLN A 158 2.54 3.62 16.35
N SER A 159 2.66 2.54 17.11
CA SER A 159 2.12 2.44 18.49
C SER A 159 0.61 2.73 18.60
N ASN A 160 -0.16 2.57 17.52
CA ASN A 160 -1.59 2.89 17.53
C ASN A 160 -2.41 1.70 18.03
N TYR A 161 -3.54 2.00 18.68
CA TYR A 161 -4.58 1.03 18.99
C TYR A 161 -5.77 1.23 18.06
N ILE A 162 -6.01 0.27 17.17
CA ILE A 162 -7.13 0.31 16.22
C ILE A 162 -8.09 -0.83 16.55
N ASN A 163 -9.29 -0.47 16.98
CA ASN A 163 -10.34 -1.40 17.32
C ASN A 163 -11.57 -1.22 16.42
N LEU A 164 -11.72 -2.12 15.45
CA LEU A 164 -12.87 -2.23 14.58
C LEU A 164 -13.84 -3.33 15.03
N SER A 165 -13.63 -3.94 16.21
CA SER A 165 -14.44 -5.08 16.67
C SER A 165 -15.89 -4.70 17.02
N GLY A 166 -16.17 -3.40 17.24
CA GLY A 166 -17.50 -2.88 17.54
C GLY A 166 -18.45 -2.82 16.32
N LEU A 167 -17.99 -3.18 15.13
CA LEU A 167 -18.83 -3.21 13.93
C LEU A 167 -19.93 -4.29 14.02
N ASN A 168 -21.14 -3.95 13.56
CA ASN A 168 -22.28 -4.86 13.41
C ASN A 168 -22.07 -5.90 12.30
N ALA A 169 -21.21 -5.59 11.33
CA ALA A 169 -20.87 -6.45 10.21
C ALA A 169 -19.38 -6.37 9.89
N PRO A 170 -18.77 -7.42 9.32
CA PRO A 170 -17.40 -7.38 8.84
C PRO A 170 -17.14 -6.18 7.93
N SER A 171 -16.11 -5.38 8.22
CA SER A 171 -15.76 -4.28 7.32
C SER A 171 -15.13 -4.81 6.02
N VAL A 172 -15.50 -4.21 4.90
CA VAL A 172 -14.80 -4.39 3.62
C VAL A 172 -13.58 -3.48 3.47
N PHE A 173 -13.41 -2.51 4.37
CA PHE A 173 -12.26 -1.60 4.38
C PHE A 173 -11.17 -2.13 5.30
N PRO A 174 -9.90 -2.10 4.85
CA PRO A 174 -8.77 -2.38 5.72
C PRO A 174 -8.71 -1.47 6.95
N ALA A 175 -8.15 -1.95 8.06
CA ALA A 175 -7.88 -1.07 9.20
C ALA A 175 -6.85 0.01 8.83
N ILE A 176 -5.79 -0.40 8.16
CA ILE A 176 -4.78 0.47 7.56
C ILE A 176 -4.69 0.14 6.07
N ASN A 177 -4.85 1.14 5.21
CA ASN A 177 -4.66 1.02 3.77
C ASN A 177 -3.62 2.04 3.28
N VAL A 178 -2.54 1.57 2.66
CA VAL A 178 -1.61 2.43 1.94
C VAL A 178 -1.49 1.99 0.49
N ALA A 179 -1.83 2.87 -0.44
CA ALA A 179 -1.85 2.56 -1.86
C ALA A 179 -1.17 3.63 -2.71
N ASN A 180 -0.39 3.20 -3.70
CA ASN A 180 0.28 4.08 -4.64
C ASN A 180 -0.22 3.77 -6.06
N PHE A 181 -0.40 4.80 -6.88
CA PHE A 181 -1.02 4.70 -8.19
C PHE A 181 -0.26 5.49 -9.26
N GLY A 182 -0.56 5.21 -10.53
CA GLY A 182 0.08 5.89 -11.67
C GLY A 182 1.57 5.53 -11.72
N PHE A 183 2.44 6.51 -11.47
CA PHE A 183 3.89 6.29 -11.38
C PHE A 183 4.43 6.30 -9.94
N THR A 184 3.60 6.59 -8.94
CA THR A 184 4.09 6.81 -7.58
C THR A 184 4.49 5.51 -6.89
N GLN A 185 5.43 5.64 -5.94
CA GLN A 185 5.75 4.66 -4.92
C GLN A 185 6.20 5.39 -3.66
N ALA A 186 5.77 4.89 -2.51
CA ALA A 186 6.12 5.44 -1.22
C ALA A 186 6.66 4.32 -0.30
N PRO A 187 7.72 4.60 0.47
CA PRO A 187 8.11 3.74 1.57
C PRO A 187 7.18 3.98 2.77
N VAL A 188 6.89 2.92 3.52
CA VAL A 188 5.99 2.98 4.67
C VAL A 188 6.64 2.28 5.86
N TYR A 189 6.47 2.83 7.06
CA TYR A 189 6.90 2.21 8.31
C TYR A 189 5.70 2.01 9.22
N ILE A 190 5.29 0.75 9.42
CA ILE A 190 4.14 0.37 10.26
C ILE A 190 4.65 -0.50 11.41
N ASN A 191 4.68 0.06 12.62
CA ASN A 191 5.25 -0.65 13.77
C ASN A 191 4.47 -0.52 15.08
N TRP A 192 4.57 -1.56 15.91
CA TRP A 192 4.00 -1.55 17.27
C TRP A 192 2.49 -1.26 17.35
N ASN A 193 1.76 -1.43 16.26
CA ASN A 193 0.31 -1.22 16.28
C ASN A 193 -0.40 -2.46 16.80
N ARG A 194 -1.54 -2.25 17.46
CA ARG A 194 -2.48 -3.31 17.82
C ARG A 194 -3.77 -3.10 17.04
N LEU A 195 -4.09 -4.05 16.16
CA LEU A 195 -5.27 -4.05 15.29
C LEU A 195 -6.22 -5.17 15.73
N THR A 196 -7.49 -4.85 15.93
CA THR A 196 -8.54 -5.82 16.25
C THR A 196 -9.75 -5.61 15.35
N GLY A 197 -10.15 -6.63 14.61
CA GLY A 197 -11.34 -6.63 13.75
C GLY A 197 -12.45 -7.56 14.24
N ASN A 198 -13.56 -7.62 13.49
CA ASN A 198 -14.67 -8.56 13.69
C ASN A 198 -14.94 -9.32 12.38
N ASN A 199 -13.97 -10.15 11.98
CA ASN A 199 -13.89 -10.81 10.67
C ASN A 199 -13.83 -9.83 9.50
N SER A 200 -13.35 -8.60 9.76
CA SER A 200 -13.14 -7.57 8.72
C SER A 200 -12.15 -8.06 7.67
N LEU A 201 -12.24 -7.56 6.43
CA LEU A 201 -11.52 -8.11 5.29
C LEU A 201 -10.00 -8.15 5.52
N ASN A 202 -9.37 -6.99 5.75
CA ASN A 202 -7.91 -6.90 5.91
C ASN A 202 -7.52 -6.09 7.15
N GLY A 203 -6.47 -6.51 7.86
CA GLY A 203 -5.85 -5.68 8.90
C GLY A 203 -5.04 -4.55 8.28
N ILE A 204 -4.01 -4.92 7.53
CA ILE A 204 -3.16 -4.00 6.76
C ILE A 204 -3.28 -4.35 5.28
N THR A 205 -3.46 -3.35 4.41
CA THR A 205 -3.34 -3.50 2.96
C THR A 205 -2.28 -2.54 2.42
N LEU A 206 -1.33 -3.09 1.66
CA LEU A 206 -0.26 -2.34 1.02
C LEU A 206 -0.31 -2.59 -0.49
N SER A 207 -0.43 -1.52 -1.27
CA SER A 207 -0.45 -1.57 -2.74
C SER A 207 0.63 -0.66 -3.33
N ASN A 208 1.46 -1.20 -4.23
CA ASN A 208 2.59 -0.49 -4.85
C ASN A 208 3.57 0.18 -3.84
N VAL A 209 3.65 -0.35 -2.62
CA VAL A 209 4.61 0.11 -1.60
C VAL A 209 5.96 -0.56 -1.85
N THR A 210 7.05 0.21 -1.84
CA THR A 210 8.41 -0.33 -2.05
C THR A 210 9.34 0.07 -0.92
N GLY A 211 10.08 -0.90 -0.37
CA GLY A 211 10.92 -0.67 0.80
C GLY A 211 10.08 -0.31 2.03
N GLY A 212 8.86 -0.86 2.10
CA GLY A 212 7.98 -0.75 3.25
C GLY A 212 8.38 -1.75 4.33
N VAL A 213 8.17 -1.40 5.60
CA VAL A 213 8.43 -2.31 6.72
C VAL A 213 7.24 -2.37 7.63
N VAL A 214 6.85 -3.61 7.93
CA VAL A 214 5.79 -3.94 8.87
C VAL A 214 6.41 -4.75 9.99
N ASN A 215 6.51 -4.17 11.19
CA ASN A 215 7.15 -4.86 12.30
C ASN A 215 6.47 -4.72 13.65
N LYS A 216 6.56 -5.77 14.48
CA LYS A 216 6.10 -5.74 15.88
C LYS A 216 4.63 -5.36 16.06
N ASN A 217 3.79 -5.56 15.05
CA ASN A 217 2.36 -5.35 15.14
C ASN A 217 1.68 -6.57 15.75
N THR A 218 0.56 -6.36 16.45
CA THR A 218 -0.37 -7.43 16.86
C THR A 218 -1.66 -7.27 16.08
N ILE A 219 -2.02 -8.25 15.27
CA ILE A 219 -3.15 -8.18 14.33
C ILE A 219 -4.07 -9.36 14.61
N SER A 220 -5.37 -9.10 14.79
CA SER A 220 -6.37 -10.14 15.05
C SER A 220 -7.76 -9.76 14.56
N GLY A 221 -8.61 -10.75 14.25
CA GLY A 221 -10.00 -10.49 13.88
C GLY A 221 -10.22 -10.10 12.42
N PHE A 222 -9.32 -10.50 11.51
CA PHE A 222 -9.40 -10.19 10.08
C PHE A 222 -9.45 -11.45 9.22
N VAL A 223 -9.96 -11.36 7.97
CA VAL A 223 -9.89 -12.46 6.99
C VAL A 223 -8.46 -12.60 6.46
N ASN A 224 -7.81 -11.49 6.15
CA ASN A 224 -6.37 -11.44 5.95
C ASN A 224 -5.74 -10.50 6.99
N GLY A 225 -4.78 -10.98 7.75
CA GLY A 225 -4.04 -10.09 8.67
C GLY A 225 -3.31 -8.99 7.89
N ILE A 226 -2.53 -9.39 6.89
CA ILE A 226 -1.80 -8.49 6.00
C ILE A 226 -2.05 -8.89 4.54
N ASN A 227 -2.42 -7.93 3.70
CA ASN A 227 -2.59 -8.11 2.27
C ASN A 227 -1.57 -7.25 1.51
N VAL A 228 -0.73 -7.88 0.70
CA VAL A 228 0.40 -7.26 -0.01
C VAL A 228 0.16 -7.39 -1.51
N ILE A 229 -0.04 -6.27 -2.20
CA ILE A 229 -0.37 -6.25 -3.63
C ILE A 229 0.70 -5.46 -4.35
N THR A 230 1.42 -6.07 -5.31
CA THR A 230 2.48 -5.40 -6.10
C THR A 230 3.47 -4.61 -5.22
N SER A 231 3.71 -5.08 -4.00
CA SER A 231 4.49 -4.35 -2.99
C SER A 231 5.71 -5.14 -2.57
N SER A 232 6.78 -4.44 -2.21
CA SER A 232 8.04 -4.99 -1.71
C SER A 232 8.27 -4.55 -0.27
N ILE A 233 8.14 -5.49 0.67
CA ILE A 233 8.16 -5.20 2.10
C ILE A 233 9.02 -6.18 2.92
N ASP A 234 9.55 -5.68 4.03
CA ASP A 234 10.15 -6.48 5.09
C ASP A 234 9.14 -6.72 6.23
N LEU A 235 9.09 -7.95 6.74
CA LEU A 235 8.19 -8.35 7.81
C LEU A 235 8.97 -8.90 9.02
N PHE A 236 8.85 -8.24 10.16
CA PHE A 236 9.63 -8.60 11.35
C PHE A 236 8.82 -8.59 12.65
N LYS A 237 8.85 -9.69 13.42
CA LYS A 237 8.24 -9.79 14.77
C LYS A 237 6.75 -9.44 14.85
N ASN A 238 5.99 -9.60 13.77
CA ASN A 238 4.54 -9.42 13.85
C ASN A 238 3.90 -10.64 14.52
N ASN A 239 2.87 -10.40 15.33
CA ASN A 239 1.96 -11.42 15.82
C ASN A 239 0.63 -11.28 15.07
N ILE A 240 0.36 -12.22 14.18
CA ILE A 240 -0.84 -12.24 13.36
C ILE A 240 -1.61 -13.47 13.79
N ASP A 241 -2.60 -13.24 14.63
CA ASP A 241 -3.42 -14.27 15.24
C ASP A 241 -4.85 -14.18 14.69
N TYR A 242 -5.62 -15.25 14.80
CA TYR A 242 -7.08 -15.27 14.71
C TYR A 242 -7.75 -15.16 13.32
N ASN A 243 -8.38 -16.26 12.84
CA ASN A 243 -9.82 -16.34 12.49
C ASN A 243 -10.34 -17.78 12.26
N GLN A 244 -11.61 -18.06 12.58
CA GLN A 244 -12.24 -19.41 12.68
C GLN A 244 -12.65 -20.06 11.35
N THR A 245 -12.26 -19.52 10.20
CA THR A 245 -12.78 -20.00 8.91
C THR A 245 -11.68 -20.50 8.01
N SER A 246 -11.89 -21.62 7.35
CA SER A 246 -10.93 -22.20 6.39
C SER A 246 -10.63 -21.31 5.16
N ALA A 247 -11.28 -20.16 5.01
CA ALA A 247 -11.09 -19.21 3.91
C ALA A 247 -10.21 -18.00 4.27
N SER A 248 -9.71 -17.90 5.51
CA SER A 248 -8.81 -16.80 5.93
C SER A 248 -7.35 -17.15 5.71
N SER A 249 -6.51 -16.11 5.57
CA SER A 249 -5.05 -16.22 5.60
C SER A 249 -4.44 -15.30 6.67
N ASN A 250 -3.30 -15.62 7.27
CA ASN A 250 -2.60 -14.57 8.04
C ASN A 250 -2.03 -13.52 7.09
N MET A 251 -1.54 -13.96 5.94
CA MET A 251 -0.98 -13.11 4.90
C MET A 251 -1.40 -13.56 3.50
N SER A 252 -1.84 -12.60 2.69
CA SER A 252 -2.04 -12.74 1.25
C SER A 252 -1.03 -11.88 0.48
N ILE A 253 -0.40 -12.44 -0.54
CA ILE A 253 0.60 -11.77 -1.37
C ILE A 253 0.24 -11.94 -2.84
N SER A 254 0.01 -10.86 -3.58
CA SER A 254 -0.54 -10.91 -4.94
C SER A 254 0.15 -9.97 -5.92
N ALA A 255 0.00 -10.26 -7.22
CA ALA A 255 0.44 -9.42 -8.34
C ALA A 255 1.94 -9.07 -8.31
N GLY A 256 2.79 -10.06 -8.06
CA GLY A 256 4.23 -9.87 -7.95
C GLY A 256 4.66 -9.18 -6.67
N GLY A 257 3.92 -9.35 -5.58
CA GLY A 257 4.36 -8.93 -4.25
C GLY A 257 5.64 -9.67 -3.84
N LEU A 258 6.52 -8.96 -3.13
CA LEU A 258 7.81 -9.45 -2.65
C LEU A 258 7.87 -9.24 -1.13
N VAL A 259 7.79 -10.32 -0.36
CA VAL A 259 7.85 -10.24 1.09
C VAL A 259 9.13 -10.87 1.61
N ASN A 260 9.87 -10.13 2.43
CA ASN A 260 11.04 -10.65 3.10
C ASN A 260 10.73 -10.95 4.57
N MET A 261 10.78 -12.24 4.93
CA MET A 261 10.68 -12.77 6.29
C MET A 261 11.94 -13.55 6.68
N SER A 262 13.06 -13.24 6.02
CA SER A 262 14.35 -13.92 6.15
C SER A 262 15.41 -13.01 6.75
N THR A 263 16.45 -13.65 7.30
CA THR A 263 17.71 -12.98 7.61
C THR A 263 18.62 -13.00 6.37
N ILE A 264 19.45 -11.97 6.21
CA ILE A 264 20.36 -11.81 5.06
C ILE A 264 21.76 -11.57 5.58
N ASP A 265 22.64 -12.58 5.46
CA ASP A 265 24.05 -12.50 5.89
C ASP A 265 24.21 -11.91 7.31
N GLY A 266 23.41 -12.41 8.25
CA GLY A 266 23.39 -11.96 9.65
C GLY A 266 22.59 -10.68 9.94
N ASN A 267 22.19 -9.90 8.91
CA ASN A 267 21.23 -8.82 9.06
C ASN A 267 19.80 -9.38 9.17
N VAL A 268 19.07 -8.93 10.18
CA VAL A 268 17.67 -9.27 10.37
C VAL A 268 16.82 -8.16 9.78
N LEU A 269 16.55 -8.28 8.48
CA LEU A 269 15.60 -7.40 7.78
C LEU A 269 14.16 -7.86 8.01
N GLY A 270 13.93 -9.18 7.96
CA GLY A 270 12.65 -9.82 8.29
C GLY A 270 12.82 -11.03 9.21
N GLY A 271 11.71 -11.68 9.54
CA GLY A 271 11.66 -12.91 10.35
C GLY A 271 11.01 -12.74 11.72
N PHE A 272 11.05 -13.79 12.54
CA PHE A 272 10.51 -13.84 13.90
C PHE A 272 9.01 -13.56 14.00
N ASN A 273 8.26 -13.73 12.91
CA ASN A 273 6.83 -13.52 12.90
C ASN A 273 6.12 -14.74 13.50
N LEU A 274 4.99 -14.48 14.15
CA LEU A 274 4.06 -15.48 14.65
C LEU A 274 2.80 -15.42 13.79
N PHE A 275 2.50 -16.52 13.12
CA PHE A 275 1.34 -16.73 12.29
C PHE A 275 0.48 -17.82 12.92
N SER A 276 -0.69 -17.44 13.41
CA SER A 276 -1.68 -18.33 14.03
C SER A 276 -3.02 -18.07 13.38
N ASN A 277 -3.59 -19.04 12.66
CA ASN A 277 -4.86 -18.87 11.96
C ASN A 277 -5.69 -20.14 12.00
N GLY A 278 -7.01 -20.03 11.81
CA GLY A 278 -7.89 -21.16 11.50
C GLY A 278 -8.03 -21.43 9.98
N GLY A 279 -7.13 -20.90 9.17
CA GLY A 279 -6.99 -21.10 7.73
C GLY A 279 -5.52 -21.22 7.34
N ASP A 280 -5.18 -20.96 6.08
CA ASP A 280 -3.76 -20.99 5.65
C ASP A 280 -2.94 -19.89 6.34
N ASN A 281 -1.64 -20.09 6.58
CA ASN A 281 -0.83 -19.00 7.12
C ASN A 281 -0.46 -17.99 6.03
N ILE A 282 0.10 -18.44 4.92
CA ILE A 282 0.49 -17.58 3.80
C ILE A 282 -0.08 -18.11 2.48
N THR A 283 -0.84 -17.26 1.79
CA THR A 283 -1.32 -17.50 0.42
C THR A 283 -0.60 -16.57 -0.55
N SER A 284 -0.02 -17.10 -1.62
CA SER A 284 0.62 -16.29 -2.67
C SER A 284 -0.09 -16.43 -4.03
N ASP A 285 -0.07 -15.38 -4.83
CA ASP A 285 -0.59 -15.36 -6.20
C ASP A 285 0.40 -14.61 -7.11
N ASN A 286 1.09 -15.35 -7.99
CA ASN A 286 2.17 -14.88 -8.86
C ASN A 286 3.17 -13.96 -8.12
N SER A 287 3.55 -14.36 -6.91
CA SER A 287 4.31 -13.52 -5.98
C SER A 287 5.48 -14.30 -5.37
N PHE A 288 6.27 -13.67 -4.50
CA PHE A 288 7.37 -14.36 -3.83
C PHE A 288 7.50 -13.93 -2.37
N PHE A 289 7.84 -14.88 -1.52
CA PHE A 289 8.31 -14.58 -0.18
C PHE A 289 9.60 -15.33 0.16
N ALA A 290 10.50 -14.67 0.87
CA ALA A 290 11.70 -15.28 1.42
C ALA A 290 11.48 -15.59 2.91
N SER A 291 11.63 -16.85 3.32
CA SER A 291 11.51 -17.27 4.72
C SER A 291 12.75 -17.99 5.26
N ASP A 292 13.80 -18.12 4.47
CA ASP A 292 15.02 -18.81 4.88
C ASP A 292 15.68 -18.15 6.11
N MET A 293 16.18 -18.97 7.03
CA MET A 293 16.75 -18.51 8.30
C MET A 293 15.86 -17.48 9.02
N GLY A 294 14.54 -17.66 8.91
CA GLY A 294 13.56 -16.63 9.27
C GLY A 294 13.12 -16.66 10.73
N TYR A 295 13.24 -17.79 11.43
CA TYR A 295 12.80 -17.94 12.83
C TYR A 295 11.30 -17.64 13.04
N ASN A 296 10.51 -17.83 11.98
CA ASN A 296 9.06 -17.62 12.01
C ASN A 296 8.36 -18.85 12.61
N TYR A 297 7.20 -18.60 13.22
CA TYR A 297 6.33 -19.63 13.75
C TYR A 297 5.03 -19.63 12.96
N PHE A 298 4.66 -20.79 12.47
CA PHE A 298 3.46 -21.04 11.69
C PHE A 298 2.63 -22.08 12.43
N TYR A 299 1.38 -21.74 12.75
CA TYR A 299 0.42 -22.61 13.42
C TYR A 299 -0.80 -22.79 12.53
N THR A 300 -1.14 -24.06 12.28
CA THR A 300 -2.43 -24.47 11.73
C THR A 300 -3.18 -25.34 12.76
N PRO A 301 -4.52 -25.30 12.80
CA PRO A 301 -5.30 -26.07 13.76
C PRO A 301 -5.38 -27.55 13.38
N ASP A 302 -5.26 -27.88 12.10
CA ASP A 302 -5.34 -29.24 11.56
C ASP A 302 -4.54 -29.39 10.26
N ASP A 303 -4.45 -30.62 9.77
CA ASP A 303 -3.71 -31.04 8.58
C ASP A 303 -4.46 -30.79 7.26
N ALA A 304 -5.68 -30.24 7.31
CA ALA A 304 -6.42 -29.83 6.12
C ALA A 304 -6.03 -28.42 5.63
N LEU A 305 -5.23 -27.71 6.41
CA LEU A 305 -4.78 -26.33 6.15
C LEU A 305 -3.28 -26.29 5.88
N ASN A 306 -2.86 -25.31 5.09
CA ASN A 306 -1.48 -25.20 4.66
C ASN A 306 -0.75 -24.09 5.43
N HIS A 307 0.51 -24.33 5.76
CA HIS A 307 1.38 -23.24 6.18
C HIS A 307 1.61 -22.31 4.98
N TYR A 308 1.89 -22.87 3.81
CA TYR A 308 2.07 -22.12 2.56
C TYR A 308 1.17 -22.65 1.45
N SER A 309 0.48 -21.76 0.73
CA SER A 309 -0.33 -22.14 -0.43
C SER A 309 -0.27 -21.10 -1.56
N GLY A 310 -0.66 -21.52 -2.77
CA GLY A 310 -0.87 -20.65 -3.91
C GLY A 310 0.22 -20.76 -4.98
N THR A 311 0.55 -19.65 -5.65
CA THR A 311 1.52 -19.63 -6.75
C THR A 311 2.68 -18.67 -6.55
N PHE A 312 3.89 -19.14 -6.84
CA PHE A 312 5.10 -18.33 -6.93
C PHE A 312 5.31 -17.80 -8.34
N ASN A 313 5.82 -16.59 -8.48
CA ASN A 313 6.30 -16.08 -9.75
C ASN A 313 7.42 -16.96 -10.34
N ASN A 314 7.61 -16.94 -11.66
CA ASN A 314 8.57 -17.79 -12.39
C ASN A 314 10.05 -17.39 -12.19
N VAL A 315 10.50 -17.31 -10.93
CA VAL A 315 11.85 -16.85 -10.55
C VAL A 315 12.89 -17.96 -10.62
N TYR A 316 12.53 -19.18 -10.18
CA TYR A 316 13.49 -20.23 -9.83
C TYR A 316 13.24 -21.59 -10.53
N ASN A 317 12.48 -21.61 -11.63
CA ASN A 317 12.18 -22.87 -12.35
C ASN A 317 13.47 -23.66 -12.73
N VAL A 318 14.61 -22.97 -12.88
CA VAL A 318 15.90 -23.61 -13.18
C VAL A 318 16.65 -24.20 -11.98
N THR A 319 16.40 -23.75 -10.74
CA THR A 319 17.11 -24.22 -9.54
C THR A 319 16.30 -25.16 -8.65
N ARG A 320 14.97 -25.23 -8.84
CA ARG A 320 13.98 -26.04 -8.10
C ARG A 320 13.90 -25.83 -6.58
N ASP A 321 15.00 -25.57 -5.89
CA ASP A 321 15.04 -25.52 -4.42
C ASP A 321 14.80 -24.10 -3.86
N VAL A 322 13.73 -23.93 -3.09
CA VAL A 322 13.48 -22.74 -2.26
C VAL A 322 13.84 -23.04 -0.82
N GLN A 323 14.83 -22.32 -0.28
CA GLN A 323 15.25 -22.50 1.12
C GLN A 323 14.22 -21.88 2.07
N SER A 324 13.83 -22.63 3.10
CA SER A 324 12.95 -22.17 4.18
C SER A 324 13.41 -22.73 5.53
N THR A 325 14.70 -22.59 5.81
CA THR A 325 15.33 -23.19 7.00
C THR A 325 15.04 -22.37 8.26
N LYS A 326 15.14 -23.00 9.44
CA LYS A 326 14.97 -22.35 10.75
C LYS A 326 13.59 -21.68 10.93
N ASN A 327 12.54 -22.28 10.39
CA ASN A 327 11.16 -21.93 10.71
C ASN A 327 10.52 -23.06 11.53
N CYS A 328 9.45 -22.71 12.23
CA CYS A 328 8.69 -23.63 13.07
C CYS A 328 7.29 -23.82 12.53
N PHE A 329 6.91 -25.08 12.36
CA PHE A 329 5.63 -25.47 11.81
C PHE A 329 4.91 -26.33 12.85
N TYR A 330 3.69 -25.91 13.17
CA TYR A 330 2.84 -26.55 14.17
C TYR A 330 1.50 -26.89 13.55
N ILE A 331 1.06 -28.13 13.77
CA ILE A 331 -0.30 -28.59 13.46
C ILE A 331 -0.89 -29.12 14.76
N ASP A 332 -2.07 -28.63 15.14
CA ASP A 332 -2.73 -28.96 16.41
C ASP A 332 -1.76 -28.83 17.60
N ASN A 333 -1.07 -27.68 17.66
CA ASN A 333 -0.05 -27.33 18.68
C ASN A 333 1.13 -28.31 18.80
N SER A 334 1.31 -29.22 17.84
CA SER A 334 2.40 -30.18 17.80
C SER A 334 3.37 -29.81 16.68
N ILE A 335 4.68 -29.87 16.95
CA ILE A 335 5.70 -29.64 15.91
C ILE A 335 5.57 -30.73 14.84
N LYS A 336 5.48 -30.30 13.58
CA LYS A 336 5.29 -31.17 12.40
C LYS A 336 6.12 -30.66 11.22
N ASP A 337 6.16 -31.47 10.17
CA ASP A 337 6.63 -31.02 8.87
C ASP A 337 5.68 -29.95 8.31
N ALA A 338 6.22 -29.10 7.45
CA ALA A 338 5.42 -28.04 6.84
C ALA A 338 4.47 -28.61 5.78
N GLU A 339 3.17 -28.48 6.00
CA GLU A 339 2.16 -28.65 4.94
C GLU A 339 2.21 -27.46 3.96
N THR A 340 2.49 -27.76 2.69
CA THR A 340 2.58 -26.75 1.62
C THR A 340 1.90 -27.19 0.34
N PHE A 341 1.15 -26.27 -0.28
CA PHE A 341 0.55 -26.43 -1.60
C PHE A 341 0.90 -25.22 -2.47
N VAL A 342 2.18 -25.13 -2.87
CA VAL A 342 2.70 -24.01 -3.68
C VAL A 342 3.22 -24.52 -5.01
N GLU A 343 2.81 -23.86 -6.09
CA GLU A 343 3.28 -24.13 -7.45
C GLU A 343 3.99 -22.90 -8.03
N TRP A 344 4.95 -23.09 -8.93
CA TRP A 344 5.39 -22.03 -9.83
C TRP A 344 4.22 -21.58 -10.71
N TYR A 345 4.24 -20.34 -11.18
CA TYR A 345 3.16 -19.79 -12.02
C TYR A 345 2.95 -20.57 -13.34
N GLN A 346 3.91 -21.42 -13.73
CA GLN A 346 3.79 -22.37 -14.85
C GLN A 346 3.14 -23.72 -14.50
N GLY A 347 2.84 -23.98 -13.22
CA GLY A 347 2.11 -25.14 -12.71
C GLY A 347 2.95 -26.24 -12.09
N ASP A 348 4.28 -26.15 -12.11
CA ASP A 348 5.15 -27.12 -11.45
C ASP A 348 5.18 -26.87 -9.92
N PRO A 349 5.13 -27.89 -9.05
CA PRO A 349 5.29 -27.69 -7.61
C PRO A 349 6.60 -27.00 -7.23
N VAL A 350 6.58 -26.22 -6.15
CA VAL A 350 7.79 -25.63 -5.55
C VAL A 350 8.43 -26.63 -4.60
N ASP A 351 9.70 -26.96 -4.83
CA ASP A 351 10.47 -27.82 -3.92
C ASP A 351 11.06 -26.97 -2.79
N PHE A 352 10.41 -26.99 -1.62
CA PHE A 352 10.95 -26.33 -0.42
C PHE A 352 11.98 -27.23 0.27
N ASN A 353 13.13 -26.65 0.61
CA ASN A 353 14.08 -27.29 1.51
C ASN A 353 13.83 -26.84 2.95
N PHE A 354 13.17 -27.71 3.72
CA PHE A 354 13.02 -27.58 5.16
C PHE A 354 14.14 -28.33 5.88
N ILE A 355 14.83 -27.65 6.80
CA ILE A 355 15.81 -28.28 7.69
C ILE A 355 15.19 -28.37 9.09
N PRO A 356 15.15 -29.57 9.71
CA PRO A 356 14.64 -29.73 11.08
C PRO A 356 15.26 -28.73 12.04
N TYR A 357 14.42 -28.11 12.86
CA TYR A 357 14.80 -27.05 13.76
C TYR A 357 14.02 -27.14 15.05
N GLU A 358 14.70 -27.06 16.19
CA GLU A 358 14.13 -27.25 17.53
C GLU A 358 13.32 -26.05 18.04
N CYS A 359 12.99 -25.10 17.17
CA CYS A 359 12.22 -23.92 17.53
C CYS A 359 12.83 -23.05 18.64
N THR A 360 14.16 -22.98 18.68
CA THR A 360 14.93 -22.18 19.63
C THR A 360 15.36 -20.85 19.04
N GLN A 361 14.66 -19.75 19.33
CA GLN A 361 15.01 -18.44 18.77
C GLN A 361 16.42 -17.98 19.20
N PRO A 362 17.26 -17.49 18.27
CA PRO A 362 18.56 -16.94 18.61
C PRO A 362 18.40 -15.59 19.33
N GLU A 363 19.38 -15.27 20.17
CA GLU A 363 19.46 -13.95 20.78
C GLU A 363 19.84 -12.90 19.72
N ILE A 364 19.09 -11.79 19.71
CA ILE A 364 19.41 -10.61 18.89
C ILE A 364 20.32 -9.72 19.71
N VAL A 365 21.57 -9.55 19.26
CA VAL A 365 22.65 -9.06 20.13
C VAL A 365 22.94 -7.57 19.92
N SER A 366 22.74 -7.04 18.72
CA SER A 366 22.95 -5.61 18.42
C SER A 366 22.10 -5.14 17.25
N GLY A 367 22.06 -3.83 17.02
CA GLY A 367 21.41 -3.22 15.87
C GLY A 367 22.09 -1.93 15.42
N GLU A 368 21.91 -1.58 14.14
CA GLU A 368 22.32 -0.31 13.54
C GLU A 368 21.10 0.58 13.43
N LEU A 369 21.20 1.81 13.94
CA LEU A 369 20.16 2.82 13.74
C LEU A 369 20.26 3.38 12.33
N VAL A 370 19.14 3.46 11.64
CA VAL A 370 19.01 3.98 10.29
C VAL A 370 18.03 5.13 10.31
N GLU A 371 18.48 6.32 9.96
CA GLU A 371 17.59 7.45 9.74
C GLU A 371 16.86 7.24 8.40
N VAL A 372 15.55 7.05 8.47
CA VAL A 372 14.69 6.86 7.30
C VAL A 372 14.19 8.21 6.79
N SER A 373 13.91 9.14 7.70
CA SER A 373 13.61 10.55 7.45
C SER A 373 13.86 11.36 8.72
N GLN A 374 13.67 12.68 8.67
CA GLN A 374 13.84 13.60 9.81
C GLN A 374 13.11 13.14 11.09
N TYR A 375 12.02 12.38 10.95
CA TYR A 375 11.16 11.96 12.06
C TYR A 375 11.11 10.44 12.27
N ILE A 376 11.78 9.64 11.43
CA ILE A 376 11.68 8.18 11.43
C ILE A 376 13.06 7.57 11.60
N ILE A 377 13.26 6.89 12.73
CA ILE A 377 14.46 6.09 12.99
C ILE A 377 14.07 4.62 12.98
N ASP A 378 14.76 3.87 12.15
CA ASP A 378 14.69 2.43 12.06
C ASP A 378 15.87 1.76 12.79
N THR A 379 15.74 0.47 13.09
CA THR A 379 16.82 -0.36 13.59
C THR A 379 16.95 -1.64 12.77
N ILE A 380 18.10 -1.82 12.12
CA ILE A 380 18.48 -3.08 11.48
C ILE A 380 19.20 -3.93 12.51
N TRP A 381 18.62 -5.08 12.86
CA TRP A 381 19.16 -5.96 13.90
C TRP A 381 20.17 -6.97 13.36
N TYR A 382 21.02 -7.50 14.24
CA TYR A 382 22.04 -8.49 13.91
C TYR A 382 21.96 -9.73 14.81
N ILE A 383 22.13 -10.89 14.18
CA ILE A 383 22.37 -12.16 14.86
C ILE A 383 23.84 -12.53 14.61
N PRO A 384 24.67 -12.71 15.66
CA PRO A 384 26.03 -13.18 15.48
C PRO A 384 26.03 -14.67 15.10
N GLY A 385 26.54 -14.99 13.91
CA GLY A 385 26.97 -16.34 13.55
C GLY A 385 26.19 -17.04 12.42
N GLY A 386 26.88 -17.28 11.29
CA GLY A 386 26.55 -18.22 10.20
C GLY A 386 26.78 -17.57 8.83
N ILE A 387 27.62 -18.06 7.90
CA ILE A 387 28.04 -19.43 7.55
C ILE A 387 29.58 -19.56 7.44
N GLY A 388 30.14 -20.63 8.03
CA GLY A 388 31.31 -21.38 7.54
C GLY A 388 32.66 -20.65 7.35
N GLY A 389 33.57 -20.85 8.30
CA GLY A 389 35.01 -20.66 8.09
C GLY A 389 35.65 -19.57 8.96
N GLY A 390 35.99 -19.90 10.20
CA GLY A 390 37.18 -19.37 10.87
C GLY A 390 37.32 -17.87 11.13
N ASN A 391 36.28 -17.04 10.95
CA ASN A 391 36.35 -15.62 11.30
C ASN A 391 35.37 -15.30 12.44
N THR A 392 35.93 -15.08 13.63
CA THR A 392 35.26 -14.57 14.84
C THR A 392 34.95 -13.06 14.76
N GLY A 393 34.76 -12.53 13.56
CA GLY A 393 34.38 -11.14 13.33
C GLY A 393 32.86 -11.02 13.21
N SER A 394 32.29 -9.94 13.72
CA SER A 394 30.93 -9.51 13.44
C SER A 394 30.74 -9.35 11.93
N ASN A 395 30.36 -10.41 11.23
CA ASN A 395 30.02 -10.36 9.81
C ASN A 395 28.69 -9.63 9.65
N LYS A 396 28.72 -8.31 9.81
CA LYS A 396 27.77 -7.43 9.15
C LYS A 396 27.89 -7.72 7.66
N THR A 397 26.81 -7.77 6.90
CA THR A 397 26.91 -7.57 5.45
C THR A 397 27.62 -6.24 5.23
N THR A 398 28.93 -6.27 4.98
CA THR A 398 29.62 -5.13 4.40
C THR A 398 28.94 -4.93 3.06
N GLU A 399 28.24 -3.82 2.88
CA GLU A 399 27.59 -3.42 1.63
C GLU A 399 28.53 -3.78 0.46
N ILE A 400 28.20 -4.84 -0.29
CA ILE A 400 29.11 -5.34 -1.33
C ILE A 400 28.86 -4.47 -2.55
N THR A 401 29.54 -3.33 -2.58
CA THR A 401 29.50 -2.38 -3.69
C THR A 401 30.32 -2.84 -4.88
N THR A 402 31.19 -3.84 -4.71
CA THR A 402 32.09 -4.41 -5.72
C THR A 402 32.15 -5.95 -5.63
N GLY A 403 31.86 -6.65 -6.73
CA GLY A 403 31.81 -8.13 -6.77
C GLY A 403 31.00 -8.65 -7.97
N ASN A 404 31.18 -9.93 -8.35
CA ASN A 404 30.56 -10.54 -9.55
C ASN A 404 29.52 -11.64 -9.27
N LEU A 405 29.07 -11.81 -8.02
CA LEU A 405 28.03 -12.81 -7.70
C LEU A 405 26.66 -12.13 -7.59
N PHE A 406 25.69 -12.61 -8.38
CA PHE A 406 24.31 -12.12 -8.38
C PHE A 406 23.71 -12.07 -6.97
N LYS A 407 23.83 -13.17 -6.21
CA LYS A 407 23.27 -13.30 -4.86
C LYS A 407 23.79 -12.21 -3.91
N LEU A 408 25.10 -11.99 -3.87
CA LEU A 408 25.73 -10.96 -3.03
C LEU A 408 25.26 -9.54 -3.37
N LYS A 409 25.14 -9.23 -4.67
CA LYS A 409 24.63 -7.92 -5.11
C LYS A 409 23.14 -7.76 -4.79
N SER A 410 22.34 -8.81 -4.99
CA SER A 410 20.90 -8.82 -4.69
C SER A 410 20.62 -8.64 -3.19
N ASP A 411 21.40 -9.32 -2.34
CA ASP A 411 21.31 -9.19 -0.89
C ASP A 411 21.75 -7.81 -0.41
N SER A 412 22.85 -7.27 -0.97
CA SER A 412 23.29 -5.90 -0.70
C SER A 412 22.23 -4.87 -1.10
N LEU A 413 21.54 -5.08 -2.24
CA LEU A 413 20.49 -4.19 -2.71
C LEU A 413 19.34 -4.08 -1.69
N LYS A 414 18.93 -5.19 -1.07
CA LYS A 414 17.87 -5.19 -0.03
C LYS A 414 18.30 -4.41 1.22
N VAL A 415 19.54 -4.61 1.69
CA VAL A 415 20.08 -3.85 2.83
C VAL A 415 20.16 -2.35 2.50
N LEU A 416 20.65 -2.00 1.32
CA LEU A 416 20.78 -0.59 0.89
C LEU A 416 19.42 0.10 0.73
N MET A 417 18.40 -0.63 0.23
CA MET A 417 17.02 -0.14 0.18
C MET A 417 16.48 0.17 1.58
N ARG A 418 16.74 -0.72 2.55
CA ARG A 418 16.36 -0.50 3.95
C ARG A 418 17.05 0.73 4.54
N LYS A 419 18.31 0.93 4.18
CA LYS A 419 19.14 2.09 4.56
C LYS A 419 18.85 3.38 3.78
N ARG A 420 17.88 3.37 2.86
CA ARG A 420 17.53 4.52 1.99
C ARG A 420 18.71 5.04 1.16
N LYS A 421 19.71 4.20 0.88
CA LYS A 421 20.86 4.53 0.02
C LYS A 421 20.49 4.37 -1.45
N PHE A 422 19.52 5.15 -1.92
CA PHE A 422 18.89 4.98 -3.24
C PHE A 422 19.88 5.13 -4.40
N ASN A 423 20.87 6.02 -4.32
CA ASN A 423 21.90 6.14 -5.36
C ASN A 423 22.70 4.84 -5.55
N ASP A 424 23.05 4.15 -4.46
CA ASP A 424 23.74 2.86 -4.52
C ASP A 424 22.82 1.74 -5.02
N VAL A 425 21.54 1.78 -4.64
CA VAL A 425 20.53 0.84 -5.18
C VAL A 425 20.41 1.02 -6.69
N THR A 426 20.29 2.25 -7.19
CA THR A 426 20.22 2.55 -8.62
C THR A 426 21.45 2.02 -9.35
N ARG A 427 22.64 2.27 -8.82
CA ARG A 427 23.90 1.79 -9.41
C ARG A 427 23.98 0.26 -9.44
N ILE A 428 23.83 -0.40 -8.28
CA ILE A 428 23.96 -1.86 -8.17
C ILE A 428 22.84 -2.57 -8.92
N GLY A 429 21.62 -2.07 -8.87
CA GLY A 429 20.50 -2.63 -9.60
C GLY A 429 20.74 -2.60 -11.11
N ASN A 430 21.21 -1.47 -11.66
CA ASN A 430 21.57 -1.38 -13.08
C ASN A 430 22.74 -2.31 -13.43
N GLU A 431 23.75 -2.46 -12.56
CA GLU A 431 24.80 -3.45 -12.75
C GLU A 431 24.23 -4.88 -12.80
N ILE A 432 23.26 -5.21 -11.94
CA ILE A 432 22.61 -6.52 -11.94
C ILE A 432 21.86 -6.75 -13.26
N LEU A 433 21.01 -5.82 -13.68
CA LEU A 433 20.20 -5.98 -14.89
C LEU A 433 21.06 -6.10 -16.17
N ASN A 434 22.21 -5.42 -16.20
CA ASN A 434 23.13 -5.47 -17.36
C ASN A 434 24.06 -6.69 -17.35
N THR A 435 24.46 -7.20 -16.18
CA THR A 435 25.46 -8.27 -16.07
C THR A 435 24.82 -9.66 -15.95
N PHE A 436 23.62 -9.73 -15.39
CA PHE A 436 22.94 -10.98 -15.05
C PHE A 436 21.51 -11.07 -15.61
N PRO A 437 21.27 -10.73 -16.89
CA PRO A 437 19.92 -10.59 -17.46
C PRO A 437 19.08 -11.87 -17.36
N ASP A 438 19.72 -13.05 -17.31
CA ASP A 438 19.05 -14.35 -17.31
C ASP A 438 19.10 -15.04 -15.92
N SER A 439 19.52 -14.33 -14.86
CA SER A 439 19.66 -14.94 -13.53
C SER A 439 18.32 -15.18 -12.84
N ALA A 440 18.21 -16.35 -12.20
CA ALA A 440 17.12 -16.67 -11.28
C ALA A 440 17.11 -15.64 -10.14
N GLY A 441 16.02 -14.89 -10.01
CA GLY A 441 15.90 -13.80 -9.03
C GLY A 441 15.82 -12.39 -9.63
N ILE A 442 16.09 -12.19 -10.93
CA ILE A 442 16.15 -10.84 -11.52
C ILE A 442 14.83 -10.06 -11.37
N ILE A 443 13.69 -10.74 -11.41
CA ILE A 443 12.37 -10.13 -11.21
C ILE A 443 12.25 -9.41 -9.84
N ASN A 444 12.98 -9.88 -8.82
CA ASN A 444 12.98 -9.28 -7.48
C ASN A 444 13.74 -7.95 -7.42
N VAL A 445 14.53 -7.63 -8.45
CA VAL A 445 15.30 -6.37 -8.56
C VAL A 445 14.47 -5.26 -9.21
N ILE A 446 13.49 -5.62 -10.05
CA ILE A 446 12.71 -4.68 -10.88
C ILE A 446 12.07 -3.58 -10.02
N GLN A 447 11.20 -3.93 -9.08
CA GLN A 447 10.48 -2.93 -8.27
C GLN A 447 11.40 -2.07 -7.37
N PRO A 448 12.33 -2.66 -6.58
CA PRO A 448 13.28 -1.85 -5.80
C PRO A 448 14.10 -0.87 -6.63
N LEU A 449 14.58 -1.31 -7.80
CA LEU A 449 15.36 -0.45 -8.70
C LEU A 449 14.48 0.64 -9.33
N TYR A 450 13.24 0.33 -9.70
CA TYR A 450 12.30 1.36 -10.18
C TYR A 450 12.12 2.46 -9.15
N PHE A 451 11.87 2.11 -7.88
CA PHE A 451 11.70 3.12 -6.82
C PHE A 451 12.96 3.98 -6.65
N ALA A 452 14.13 3.34 -6.52
CA ALA A 452 15.38 4.06 -6.37
C ALA A 452 15.68 4.97 -7.58
N THR A 453 15.34 4.51 -8.80
CA THR A 453 15.47 5.30 -10.02
C THR A 453 14.52 6.50 -9.99
N LEU A 454 13.27 6.32 -9.56
CA LEU A 454 12.29 7.40 -9.44
C LEU A 454 12.77 8.48 -8.44
N VAL A 455 13.27 8.06 -7.27
CA VAL A 455 13.74 8.96 -6.21
C VAL A 455 15.01 9.70 -6.62
N THR A 456 15.89 9.04 -7.35
CA THR A 456 17.19 9.60 -7.74
C THR A 456 17.17 10.25 -9.11
N ASP A 457 16.02 10.30 -9.78
CA ASP A 457 15.94 10.85 -11.14
C ASP A 457 16.34 12.32 -11.20
N ASP A 458 16.82 12.73 -12.36
CA ASP A 458 17.16 14.13 -12.61
C ASP A 458 15.96 14.91 -13.13
N SER A 459 16.06 16.24 -13.15
CA SER A 459 14.99 17.12 -13.66
C SER A 459 14.71 16.93 -15.16
N THR A 460 15.50 16.13 -15.86
CA THR A 460 15.36 15.79 -17.28
C THR A 460 14.82 14.37 -17.49
N ASP A 461 14.44 13.67 -16.42
CA ASP A 461 13.92 12.30 -16.39
C ASP A 461 14.81 11.27 -17.12
N THR A 462 16.13 11.51 -17.15
CA THR A 462 17.08 10.67 -17.90
C THR A 462 17.18 9.27 -17.32
N LYS A 463 17.16 9.13 -15.98
CA LYS A 463 17.36 7.83 -15.34
C LYS A 463 16.14 6.95 -15.52
N ILE A 464 14.91 7.49 -15.41
CA ILE A 464 13.70 6.74 -15.69
C ILE A 464 13.61 6.35 -17.17
N SER A 465 14.01 7.23 -18.09
CA SER A 465 14.07 6.89 -19.52
C SER A 465 15.03 5.73 -19.80
N ASN A 466 16.25 5.77 -19.26
CA ASN A 466 17.23 4.69 -19.40
C ASN A 466 16.73 3.37 -18.77
N TYR A 467 16.12 3.44 -17.60
CA TYR A 467 15.55 2.27 -16.93
C TYR A 467 14.43 1.64 -17.77
N LYS A 468 13.54 2.44 -18.37
CA LYS A 468 12.52 1.98 -19.32
C LYS A 468 13.15 1.15 -20.45
N THR A 469 14.20 1.67 -21.08
CA THR A 469 14.92 0.97 -22.18
C THR A 469 15.55 -0.35 -21.72
N ILE A 470 16.10 -0.42 -20.50
CA ILE A 470 16.61 -1.67 -19.93
C ILE A 470 15.49 -2.71 -19.79
N LEU A 471 14.32 -2.31 -19.28
CA LEU A 471 13.17 -3.21 -19.15
C LEU A 471 12.66 -3.72 -20.51
N GLU A 472 12.62 -2.86 -21.53
CA GLU A 472 12.26 -3.24 -22.90
C GLU A 472 13.24 -4.28 -23.46
N SER A 473 14.54 -4.11 -23.20
CA SER A 473 15.59 -5.07 -23.57
C SER A 473 15.42 -6.42 -22.84
N LEU A 474 15.10 -6.40 -21.53
CA LEU A 474 14.84 -7.61 -20.75
C LEU A 474 13.65 -8.40 -21.31
N ILE A 475 12.56 -7.74 -21.73
CA ILE A 475 11.44 -8.42 -22.38
C ILE A 475 11.90 -9.11 -23.67
N SER A 476 12.72 -8.45 -24.48
CA SER A 476 13.17 -8.99 -25.77
C SER A 476 14.06 -10.23 -25.62
N THR A 477 14.83 -10.31 -24.52
CA THR A 477 15.78 -11.40 -24.25
C THR A 477 15.18 -12.53 -23.42
N ASN A 478 14.16 -12.24 -22.59
CA ASN A 478 13.56 -13.20 -21.64
C ASN A 478 12.07 -13.49 -21.94
N GLY A 479 11.67 -13.47 -23.22
CA GLY A 479 10.27 -13.63 -23.64
C GLY A 479 9.56 -14.90 -23.14
N ASN A 480 10.31 -15.95 -22.77
CA ASN A 480 9.76 -17.19 -22.22
C ASN A 480 9.44 -17.12 -20.71
N ASN A 481 9.94 -16.11 -19.99
CA ASN A 481 9.65 -15.90 -18.57
C ASN A 481 8.42 -14.99 -18.41
N THR A 482 7.23 -15.58 -18.40
CA THR A 482 5.95 -14.85 -18.36
C THR A 482 5.84 -13.89 -17.18
N SER A 483 6.30 -14.29 -15.98
CA SER A 483 6.22 -13.43 -14.78
C SER A 483 7.18 -12.24 -14.89
N LEU A 484 8.40 -12.45 -15.40
CA LEU A 484 9.35 -11.35 -15.63
C LEU A 484 8.84 -10.40 -16.71
N VAL A 485 8.35 -10.91 -17.84
CA VAL A 485 7.80 -10.10 -18.92
C VAL A 485 6.63 -9.26 -18.43
N LEU A 486 5.70 -9.86 -17.67
CA LEU A 486 4.57 -9.15 -17.06
C LEU A 486 5.05 -8.05 -16.11
N ARG A 487 6.04 -8.35 -15.27
CA ARG A 487 6.61 -7.40 -14.32
C ARG A 487 7.29 -6.22 -15.02
N CYS A 488 8.14 -6.50 -16.01
CA CYS A 488 8.80 -5.47 -16.82
C CYS A 488 7.77 -4.62 -17.56
N ASN A 489 6.76 -5.24 -18.19
CA ASN A 489 5.73 -4.52 -18.94
C ASN A 489 4.93 -3.57 -18.04
N TYR A 490 4.57 -4.02 -16.83
CA TYR A 490 3.89 -3.19 -15.84
C TYR A 490 4.72 -1.97 -15.44
N PHE A 491 6.01 -2.16 -15.11
CA PHE A 491 6.89 -1.05 -14.74
C PHE A 491 7.27 -0.13 -15.89
N ILE A 492 7.33 -0.64 -17.13
CA ILE A 492 7.44 0.20 -18.34
C ILE A 492 6.26 1.17 -18.41
N GLN A 493 5.03 0.73 -18.13
CA GLN A 493 3.88 1.64 -18.15
C GLN A 493 4.02 2.70 -17.06
N LYS A 494 4.45 2.34 -15.83
CA LYS A 494 4.72 3.34 -14.78
C LYS A 494 5.79 4.35 -15.18
N CYS A 495 6.87 3.92 -15.86
CA CYS A 495 7.87 4.81 -16.45
C CYS A 495 7.24 5.76 -17.48
N LYS A 496 6.39 5.26 -18.37
CA LYS A 496 5.69 6.09 -19.37
C LYS A 496 4.79 7.14 -18.72
N VAL A 497 4.06 6.80 -17.65
CA VAL A 497 3.27 7.78 -16.89
C VAL A 497 4.17 8.89 -16.34
N LYS A 498 5.31 8.54 -15.72
CA LYS A 498 6.28 9.52 -15.22
C LYS A 498 6.85 10.41 -16.34
N LEU A 499 7.08 9.85 -17.53
CA LEU A 499 7.57 10.57 -18.71
C LEU A 499 6.49 11.38 -19.46
N GLY A 500 5.23 11.37 -18.99
CA GLY A 500 4.12 12.05 -19.67
C GLY A 500 3.62 11.34 -20.93
N GLU A 501 4.07 10.11 -21.21
CA GLU A 501 3.66 9.28 -22.34
C GLU A 501 2.29 8.60 -22.09
N TYR A 502 1.30 9.37 -21.62
CA TYR A 502 0.05 8.85 -21.03
C TYR A 502 -0.74 7.94 -21.98
N GLN A 503 -0.90 8.30 -23.25
CA GLN A 503 -1.67 7.49 -24.20
C GLN A 503 -1.05 6.10 -24.42
N SER A 504 0.28 6.04 -24.46
CA SER A 504 1.04 4.79 -24.58
C SER A 504 0.93 3.96 -23.30
N ALA A 505 0.98 4.62 -22.13
CA ALA A 505 0.80 3.96 -20.83
C ALA A 505 -0.61 3.37 -20.66
N LEU A 506 -1.66 4.15 -20.99
CA LEU A 506 -3.06 3.72 -20.94
C LEU A 506 -3.29 2.46 -21.79
N SER A 507 -2.75 2.46 -23.01
CA SER A 507 -2.83 1.31 -23.91
C SER A 507 -2.14 0.08 -23.30
N GLY A 508 -0.98 0.24 -22.68
CA GLY A 508 -0.26 -0.86 -22.04
C GLY A 508 -0.96 -1.40 -20.80
N PHE A 509 -1.51 -0.54 -19.92
CA PHE A 509 -2.30 -1.00 -18.78
C PHE A 509 -3.56 -1.73 -19.23
N GLN A 510 -4.25 -1.23 -20.25
CA GLN A 510 -5.42 -1.90 -20.82
C GLN A 510 -5.08 -3.30 -21.36
N GLN A 511 -3.92 -3.47 -22.00
CA GLN A 511 -3.46 -4.79 -22.43
C GLN A 511 -3.25 -5.74 -21.25
N ILE A 512 -2.67 -5.28 -20.14
CA ILE A 512 -2.53 -6.08 -18.92
C ILE A 512 -3.91 -6.48 -18.40
N MET A 513 -4.86 -5.55 -18.29
CA MET A 513 -6.23 -5.84 -17.85
C MET A 513 -6.92 -6.88 -18.74
N GLN A 514 -6.73 -6.81 -20.06
CA GLN A 514 -7.33 -7.75 -21.02
C GLN A 514 -6.70 -9.15 -20.96
N ASN A 515 -5.39 -9.22 -20.72
CA ASN A 515 -4.66 -10.48 -20.61
C ASN A 515 -4.88 -11.16 -19.25
N PHE A 516 -5.21 -10.38 -18.21
CA PHE A 516 -5.37 -10.84 -16.83
C PHE A 516 -6.69 -10.35 -16.19
N PRO A 517 -7.87 -10.61 -16.81
CA PRO A 517 -9.13 -9.96 -16.43
C PRO A 517 -9.71 -10.36 -15.08
N TYR A 518 -9.20 -11.44 -14.47
CA TYR A 518 -9.72 -12.01 -13.22
C TYR A 518 -8.64 -12.21 -12.15
N SER A 519 -7.50 -11.53 -12.29
CA SER A 519 -6.42 -11.63 -11.32
C SER A 519 -6.08 -10.25 -10.72
N TRP A 520 -5.26 -10.25 -9.68
CA TRP A 520 -4.81 -9.02 -9.04
C TRP A 520 -3.99 -8.13 -9.99
N GLU A 521 -3.30 -8.69 -10.99
CA GLU A 521 -2.58 -7.91 -11.99
C GLU A 521 -3.52 -7.05 -12.83
N GLY A 522 -4.67 -7.58 -13.24
CA GLY A 522 -5.68 -6.81 -13.96
C GLY A 522 -6.31 -5.73 -13.07
N VAL A 523 -6.54 -6.03 -11.79
CA VAL A 523 -7.08 -5.07 -10.82
C VAL A 523 -6.12 -3.90 -10.61
N VAL A 524 -4.85 -4.18 -10.32
CA VAL A 524 -3.83 -3.14 -10.09
C VAL A 524 -3.59 -2.33 -11.36
N ALA A 525 -3.49 -2.98 -12.52
CA ALA A 525 -3.39 -2.27 -13.80
C ALA A 525 -4.62 -1.39 -14.06
N GLY A 526 -5.82 -1.82 -13.64
CA GLY A 526 -7.03 -1.00 -13.69
C GLY A 526 -6.96 0.23 -12.79
N TRP A 527 -6.44 0.09 -11.57
CA TRP A 527 -6.22 1.24 -10.68
C TRP A 527 -5.22 2.23 -11.28
N ASP A 528 -4.10 1.76 -11.81
CA ASP A 528 -3.10 2.63 -12.44
C ASP A 528 -3.59 3.23 -13.76
N TYR A 529 -4.41 2.50 -14.52
CA TYR A 529 -5.10 3.04 -15.70
C TYR A 529 -5.99 4.23 -15.32
N SER A 530 -6.82 4.08 -14.28
CA SER A 530 -7.66 5.17 -13.78
C SER A 530 -6.85 6.36 -13.28
N ALA A 531 -5.79 6.12 -12.51
CA ALA A 531 -4.90 7.20 -12.06
C ALA A 531 -4.21 7.89 -13.24
N THR A 532 -3.77 7.15 -14.25
CA THR A 532 -3.17 7.69 -15.47
C THR A 532 -4.15 8.56 -16.24
N GLN A 533 -5.43 8.17 -16.34
CA GLN A 533 -6.46 9.01 -16.96
C GLN A 533 -6.65 10.33 -16.21
N LEU A 534 -6.62 10.30 -14.87
CA LEU A 534 -6.72 11.51 -14.05
C LEU A 534 -5.51 12.43 -14.30
N LEU A 535 -4.30 11.88 -14.34
CA LEU A 535 -3.08 12.64 -14.65
C LEU A 535 -3.11 13.23 -16.07
N ALA A 536 -3.57 12.45 -17.05
CA ALA A 536 -3.69 12.89 -18.45
C ALA A 536 -4.75 14.00 -18.64
N GLY A 537 -5.84 13.95 -17.88
CA GLY A 537 -6.91 14.96 -17.88
C GLY A 537 -6.64 16.19 -17.00
N GLY A 538 -5.56 16.17 -16.20
CA GLY A 538 -5.30 17.06 -15.05
C GLY A 538 -4.77 18.47 -15.36
N GLY A 539 -4.95 18.99 -16.57
CA GLY A 539 -4.62 20.39 -16.90
C GLY A 539 -5.75 21.39 -16.59
N THR A 540 -6.46 21.32 -15.46
CA THR A 540 -7.39 22.38 -15.05
C THR A 540 -7.47 22.57 -13.54
N GLY A 541 -6.49 23.27 -12.98
CA GLY A 541 -6.51 23.75 -11.59
C GLY A 541 -5.13 24.19 -11.10
N GLN A 542 -4.79 25.47 -11.35
CA GLN A 542 -3.57 26.19 -10.93
C GLN A 542 -2.23 25.88 -11.66
N GLY A 543 -1.87 26.77 -12.60
CA GLY A 543 -0.55 27.42 -12.61
C GLY A 543 0.63 26.88 -13.46
N VAL A 544 0.62 27.18 -14.79
CA VAL A 544 1.80 27.49 -15.67
C VAL A 544 2.74 26.29 -16.02
N MET A 545 3.10 25.90 -17.26
CA MET A 545 3.38 26.57 -18.55
C MET A 545 2.86 25.80 -19.77
N ARG A 546 2.57 26.56 -20.83
CA ARG A 546 2.13 26.15 -22.18
C ARG A 546 3.18 25.33 -22.93
N ASP A 547 2.71 24.38 -23.74
CA ASP A 547 3.22 24.22 -25.10
C ASP A 547 2.08 24.24 -26.13
N LYS A 548 2.24 25.03 -27.20
CA LYS A 548 1.16 25.53 -28.06
C LYS A 548 0.77 24.60 -29.22
N ASN A 549 1.30 23.39 -29.28
CA ASN A 549 1.08 22.48 -30.42
C ASN A 549 0.07 21.34 -30.19
N ILE A 550 -0.50 21.22 -28.98
CA ILE A 550 -1.40 20.10 -28.63
C ILE A 550 -2.83 20.27 -29.21
N ASN A 551 -3.19 21.46 -29.70
CA ASN A 551 -4.56 21.76 -30.13
C ASN A 551 -4.98 21.21 -31.51
N HIS A 552 -4.10 20.50 -32.25
CA HIS A 552 -4.47 19.94 -33.55
C HIS A 552 -4.91 18.46 -33.49
N GLU A 553 -4.44 17.67 -32.53
CA GLU A 553 -4.72 16.22 -32.48
C GLU A 553 -5.99 15.87 -31.69
N LEU A 554 -6.42 16.72 -30.75
CA LEU A 554 -7.67 16.51 -29.98
C LEU A 554 -8.94 16.78 -30.78
N ARG A 555 -8.82 17.35 -31.99
CA ARG A 555 -9.97 17.70 -32.84
C ARG A 555 -10.30 16.62 -33.89
N GLU A 556 -9.43 15.64 -34.07
CA GLU A 556 -9.63 14.54 -35.04
C GLU A 556 -10.25 13.27 -34.41
N LEU A 557 -10.45 13.24 -33.09
CA LEU A 557 -11.13 12.14 -32.38
C LEU A 557 -12.64 12.37 -32.17
N ASP A 558 -13.17 13.54 -32.55
CA ASP A 558 -14.60 13.89 -32.45
C ASP A 558 -15.36 13.73 -33.79
N GLU A 559 -14.66 13.36 -34.88
CA GLU A 559 -15.26 13.12 -36.19
C GLU A 559 -15.04 11.67 -36.67
N SER A 560 -15.68 10.70 -36.02
CA SER A 560 -16.09 9.49 -36.73
C SER A 560 -17.33 8.85 -36.09
N ASP A 561 -18.39 8.83 -36.90
CA ASP A 561 -19.58 7.98 -36.82
C ASP A 561 -20.57 8.20 -35.67
N GLU A 562 -21.46 9.18 -35.86
CA GLU A 562 -22.90 8.89 -35.95
C GLU A 562 -23.67 10.06 -36.58
N ASN A 563 -23.81 10.02 -37.91
CA ASN A 563 -24.75 10.87 -38.61
C ASN A 563 -25.91 10.01 -39.12
N LYS A 564 -27.03 9.96 -38.38
CA LYS A 564 -28.37 9.83 -38.98
C LYS A 564 -29.51 10.04 -37.98
N LYS A 565 -30.31 11.05 -38.32
CA LYS A 565 -31.67 11.40 -37.86
C LYS A 565 -31.72 12.07 -36.48
N TYR A 566 -31.82 13.38 -36.47
CA TYR A 566 -33.11 14.08 -36.37
C TYR A 566 -32.94 15.51 -36.89
N ASN A 567 -33.68 15.84 -37.95
CA ASN A 567 -33.85 17.21 -38.42
C ASN A 567 -34.94 17.90 -37.61
N GLU A 568 -34.81 19.23 -37.55
CA GLU A 568 -35.83 20.25 -37.19
C GLU A 568 -36.15 20.41 -35.70
N ILE A 569 -35.73 21.56 -35.13
CA ILE A 569 -36.65 22.65 -34.73
C ILE A 569 -35.82 23.92 -34.43
N ASP A 570 -36.28 25.01 -35.03
CA ASP A 570 -35.84 26.39 -34.88
C ASP A 570 -35.95 26.95 -33.44
N ASN A 571 -35.02 27.87 -33.13
CA ASN A 571 -35.15 29.08 -32.31
C ASN A 571 -36.30 29.17 -31.29
N ALA A 572 -35.97 29.07 -29.99
CA ALA A 572 -36.67 29.81 -28.94
C ALA A 572 -35.73 30.08 -27.75
N GLU A 573 -35.78 31.31 -27.25
CA GLU A 573 -35.06 31.83 -26.07
C GLU A 573 -35.17 30.90 -24.85
N PHE A 574 -34.03 30.52 -24.26
CA PHE A 574 -34.01 29.86 -22.96
C PHE A 574 -33.76 30.87 -21.84
N GLY A 575 -34.78 31.02 -20.99
CA GLY A 575 -34.78 31.88 -19.81
C GLY A 575 -33.97 31.30 -18.64
N LEU A 576 -33.55 32.21 -17.75
CA LEU A 576 -32.70 32.03 -16.56
C LEU A 576 -33.04 30.87 -15.60
N ASN A 577 -34.17 30.17 -15.76
CA ASN A 577 -34.54 29.04 -14.91
C ASN A 577 -33.89 27.70 -15.33
N GLU A 578 -33.41 27.54 -16.56
CA GLU A 578 -32.74 26.28 -16.97
C GLU A 578 -31.25 26.23 -16.62
N LEU A 579 -30.59 27.38 -16.44
CA LEU A 579 -29.22 27.44 -15.92
C LEU A 579 -29.09 26.86 -14.50
N SER A 580 -30.12 27.04 -13.67
CA SER A 580 -30.15 26.47 -12.31
C SER A 580 -30.27 24.93 -12.30
N GLN A 581 -30.91 24.33 -13.30
CA GLN A 581 -31.02 22.87 -13.43
C GLN A 581 -29.79 22.23 -14.09
N ILE A 582 -29.07 22.98 -14.93
CA ILE A 582 -27.77 22.57 -15.49
C ILE A 582 -26.65 22.69 -14.45
N GLU A 583 -26.68 23.71 -13.57
CA GLU A 583 -25.76 23.82 -12.44
C GLU A 583 -26.03 22.74 -11.37
N ALA A 584 -27.28 22.35 -11.14
CA ALA A 584 -27.62 21.22 -10.27
C ALA A 584 -27.18 19.85 -10.82
N LYS A 585 -27.06 19.69 -12.15
CA LYS A 585 -26.45 18.51 -12.79
C LYS A 585 -24.92 18.56 -12.88
N LYS A 586 -24.30 19.71 -12.60
CA LYS A 586 -22.84 19.91 -12.60
C LYS A 586 -22.19 19.74 -11.22
N ALA A 587 -22.97 19.49 -10.16
CA ALA A 587 -22.46 19.25 -8.82
C ALA A 587 -22.43 17.76 -8.43
N GLU A 588 -21.91 16.89 -9.30
CA GLU A 588 -21.27 15.67 -8.79
C GLU A 588 -19.87 16.06 -8.34
N THR A 589 -19.62 16.05 -7.03
CA THR A 589 -18.29 16.28 -6.48
C THR A 589 -17.30 15.24 -7.03
N PHE A 590 -16.04 15.65 -7.14
CA PHE A 590 -14.94 14.86 -7.69
C PHE A 590 -14.80 13.48 -7.02
N ASP A 591 -14.98 13.40 -5.69
CA ASP A 591 -15.01 12.15 -4.93
C ASP A 591 -16.23 11.28 -5.22
N ASP A 592 -17.35 11.89 -5.60
CA ASP A 592 -18.59 11.20 -5.95
C ASP A 592 -18.42 10.46 -7.28
N LYS A 593 -17.60 11.00 -8.20
CA LYS A 593 -17.23 10.33 -9.47
C LYS A 593 -16.23 9.20 -9.26
N ILE A 594 -15.23 9.37 -8.40
CA ILE A 594 -14.29 8.30 -8.01
C ILE A 594 -15.07 7.17 -7.34
N THR A 595 -15.89 7.49 -6.34
CA THR A 595 -16.68 6.52 -5.59
C THR A 595 -17.67 5.80 -6.50
N LYS A 596 -18.37 6.49 -7.42
CA LYS A 596 -19.30 5.84 -8.36
C LYS A 596 -18.59 4.98 -9.41
N THR A 597 -17.42 5.39 -9.90
CA THR A 597 -16.67 4.63 -10.92
C THR A 597 -16.05 3.37 -10.31
N VAL A 598 -15.41 3.50 -9.14
CA VAL A 598 -14.86 2.38 -8.39
C VAL A 598 -15.98 1.46 -7.90
N SER A 599 -17.10 2.01 -7.42
CA SER A 599 -18.27 1.19 -7.01
C SER A 599 -18.96 0.49 -8.17
N ARG A 600 -19.00 1.07 -9.39
CA ARG A 600 -19.50 0.37 -10.58
C ARG A 600 -18.59 -0.79 -10.97
N SER A 601 -17.28 -0.56 -11.00
CA SER A 601 -16.29 -1.60 -11.29
C SER A 601 -16.36 -2.75 -10.26
N MET A 602 -16.45 -2.42 -8.97
CA MET A 602 -16.64 -3.41 -7.89
C MET A 602 -17.98 -4.15 -8.00
N ASN A 603 -19.08 -3.47 -8.33
CA ASN A 603 -20.40 -4.11 -8.45
C ASN A 603 -20.52 -5.02 -9.67
N GLU A 604 -19.89 -4.67 -10.80
CA GLU A 604 -19.81 -5.55 -11.96
C GLU A 604 -18.95 -6.78 -11.67
N SER A 605 -17.82 -6.60 -10.99
CA SER A 605 -16.97 -7.70 -10.52
C SER A 605 -17.74 -8.64 -9.58
N LYS A 606 -18.48 -8.10 -8.60
CA LYS A 606 -19.33 -8.86 -7.68
C LYS A 606 -20.46 -9.63 -8.39
N LYS A 607 -21.19 -9.00 -9.31
CA LYS A 607 -22.26 -9.65 -10.09
C LYS A 607 -21.74 -10.81 -10.94
N ASN A 608 -20.54 -10.68 -11.47
CA ASN A 608 -19.91 -11.71 -12.28
C ASN A 608 -19.37 -12.87 -11.42
N ALA A 609 -18.81 -12.58 -10.24
CA ALA A 609 -18.44 -13.58 -9.24
C ALA A 609 -19.65 -14.39 -8.73
N GLU A 610 -20.78 -13.73 -8.46
CA GLU A 610 -22.03 -14.40 -8.05
C GLU A 610 -22.62 -15.31 -9.15
N LYS A 611 -22.46 -14.94 -10.43
CA LYS A 611 -22.86 -15.80 -11.57
C LYS A 611 -21.99 -17.05 -11.66
N GLU A 612 -20.70 -16.96 -11.37
CA GLU A 612 -19.79 -18.11 -11.35
C GLU A 612 -20.02 -19.00 -10.12
N LEU A 613 -20.28 -18.44 -8.94
CA LEU A 613 -20.67 -19.23 -7.76
C LEU A 613 -21.94 -20.07 -8.03
N LYS A 614 -22.90 -19.52 -8.80
CA LYS A 614 -24.10 -20.24 -9.24
C LYS A 614 -23.81 -21.30 -10.31
N LYS A 615 -22.77 -21.14 -11.14
CA LYS A 615 -22.35 -22.17 -12.11
C LYS A 615 -21.58 -23.29 -11.43
N ARG A 616 -20.72 -22.98 -10.46
CA ARG A 616 -19.96 -23.98 -9.68
C ARG A 616 -20.85 -24.81 -8.76
N LYS A 617 -21.94 -24.24 -8.22
CA LYS A 617 -22.99 -24.99 -7.49
C LYS A 617 -23.90 -25.87 -8.38
N ARG A 618 -23.78 -25.75 -9.71
CA ARG A 618 -24.56 -26.51 -10.71
C ARG A 618 -23.73 -27.61 -11.39
N LYS A 619 -22.42 -27.64 -11.16
CA LYS A 619 -21.56 -28.81 -11.41
C LYS A 619 -21.41 -29.57 -10.10
#